data_AF-D1AHN9-F1
#
_entry.id   AF-D1AHN9-F1
#
_cell.length_a   1.000
_cell.length_b   1.000
_cell.length_c   1.000
_cell.angle_alpha   90.00
_cell.angle_beta   90.00
_cell.angle_gamma   90.00
#
_symmetry.space_group_name_H-M   'P 1'
#
loop_
_entity.id
_entity.type
_entity.pdbx_description
1 polymer ?
#
loop_
_entity_poly.entity_id
_entity_poly.type
_entity_poly.pdbx_seq_one_letter_code
_entity_poly.pdbx_strand_id
1 'polypeptide(L)'
;MNLKKTEAVTGKVRLNFPALFTPVAMDKNKPEDKKYGCQILVPKSDKATMDRLKAAIDEAVKSGISGAWGGVTPAIIHKPVHDGDGTKPVSGESYGDECKDHYVLNATANVNYPPDVVDTQLNPILNQSEIYSGVYARVLLNFYPYNYQGKKGIGVSIGNVQKIADGTPLGGAPKKSADVFGEVKYDDLTGEVIV
;
A
#
# COMPACT_ATOMS: atom_id res chain seq x y z
N MET A 1 -19.83 -10.26 -6.16
CA MET A 1 -18.36 -10.42 -6.19
C MET A 1 -18.03 -11.80 -5.66
N ASN A 2 -17.23 -12.58 -6.37
CA ASN A 2 -16.79 -13.89 -5.92
C ASN A 2 -15.41 -13.74 -5.27
N LEU A 3 -15.38 -13.45 -3.96
CA LEU A 3 -14.17 -13.29 -3.17
C LEU A 3 -13.89 -14.58 -2.39
N LYS A 4 -12.62 -14.94 -2.25
CA LYS A 4 -12.22 -15.96 -1.26
C LYS A 4 -12.54 -15.45 0.14
N LYS A 5 -12.69 -16.36 1.10
CA LYS A 5 -12.92 -16.01 2.51
C LYS A 5 -11.78 -15.20 3.13
N THR A 6 -10.57 -15.33 2.59
CA THR A 6 -9.38 -14.58 2.99
C THR A 6 -9.20 -13.26 2.22
N GLU A 7 -10.13 -12.92 1.33
CA GLU A 7 -10.10 -11.70 0.54
C GLU A 7 -11.09 -10.66 1.08
N ALA A 8 -10.69 -9.39 1.04
CA ALA A 8 -11.54 -8.27 1.41
C ALA A 8 -11.28 -7.07 0.50
N VAL A 9 -12.35 -6.41 0.06
CA VAL A 9 -12.26 -5.12 -0.62
C VAL A 9 -12.53 -4.02 0.40
N THR A 10 -11.63 -3.04 0.48
CA THR A 10 -11.80 -1.90 1.37
C THR A 10 -12.95 -0.97 0.94
N GLY A 11 -13.41 -0.15 1.88
CA GLY A 11 -14.08 1.13 1.57
C GLY A 11 -13.06 2.16 1.06
N LYS A 12 -13.36 3.44 1.29
CA LYS A 12 -12.43 4.55 0.97
C LYS A 12 -11.25 4.53 1.93
N VAL A 13 -10.07 4.21 1.41
CA VAL A 13 -8.79 4.26 2.13
C VAL A 13 -7.87 5.29 1.51
N ARG A 14 -6.87 5.74 2.26
CA ARG A 14 -5.80 6.61 1.74
C ARG A 14 -4.55 5.78 1.48
N LEU A 15 -3.93 5.99 0.32
CA LEU A 15 -2.69 5.27 -0.03
C LEU A 15 -1.47 6.08 0.37
N ASN A 16 -0.42 5.41 0.83
CA ASN A 16 0.89 6.00 1.07
C ASN A 16 1.97 5.12 0.41
N PHE A 17 2.99 5.76 -0.16
CA PHE A 17 4.06 5.14 -0.94
C PHE A 17 3.56 4.10 -1.98
N PRO A 18 2.65 4.47 -2.91
CA PRO A 18 2.15 3.53 -3.90
C PRO A 18 3.22 3.18 -4.95
N ALA A 19 3.59 1.90 -5.02
CA ALA A 19 4.40 1.30 -6.06
C ALA A 19 3.53 0.29 -6.82
N LEU A 20 2.53 0.78 -7.56
CA LEU A 20 1.52 -0.07 -8.23
C LEU A 20 1.84 -0.36 -9.70
N PHE A 21 2.58 0.54 -10.36
CA PHE A 21 2.93 0.42 -11.78
C PHE A 21 4.35 -0.07 -12.01
N THR A 22 5.26 0.27 -11.09
CA THR A 22 6.66 -0.15 -11.13
C THR A 22 7.01 -0.79 -9.79
N PRO A 23 7.47 -2.05 -9.77
CA PRO A 23 7.81 -2.71 -8.53
C PRO A 23 9.12 -2.17 -7.97
N VAL A 24 9.20 -2.05 -6.64
CA VAL A 24 10.35 -1.51 -5.92
C VAL A 24 10.87 -2.52 -4.90
N ALA A 25 12.15 -2.43 -4.55
CA ALA A 25 12.71 -3.22 -3.47
C ALA A 25 12.15 -2.71 -2.13
N MET A 26 11.34 -3.53 -1.46
CA MET A 26 10.73 -3.19 -0.17
C MET A 26 11.71 -3.32 0.99
N ASP A 27 12.75 -4.15 0.82
CA ASP A 27 13.86 -4.33 1.75
C ASP A 27 15.14 -3.85 1.08
N LYS A 28 15.79 -2.84 1.68
CA LYS A 28 17.05 -2.27 1.15
C LYS A 28 18.18 -3.29 1.10
N ASN A 29 18.12 -4.33 1.92
CA ASN A 29 19.11 -5.41 1.94
C ASN A 29 18.84 -6.48 0.87
N LYS A 30 17.72 -6.38 0.13
CA LYS A 30 17.33 -7.31 -0.94
C LYS A 30 16.87 -6.52 -2.19
N PRO A 31 17.77 -5.77 -2.84
CA PRO A 31 17.44 -4.93 -3.99
C PRO A 31 16.85 -5.70 -5.18
N GLU A 32 17.08 -7.01 -5.25
CA GLU A 32 16.57 -7.92 -6.26
C GLU A 32 15.11 -8.37 -6.01
N ASP A 33 14.62 -8.38 -4.77
CA ASP A 33 13.25 -8.79 -4.41
C ASP A 33 12.27 -7.61 -4.56
N LYS A 34 12.11 -7.15 -5.80
CA LYS A 34 11.18 -6.08 -6.14
C LYS A 34 9.73 -6.55 -6.04
N LYS A 35 8.87 -5.70 -5.51
CA LYS A 35 7.44 -5.97 -5.35
C LYS A 35 6.62 -4.74 -5.72
N TYR A 36 5.40 -4.99 -6.19
CA TYR A 36 4.37 -3.96 -6.12
C TYR A 36 3.90 -3.83 -4.68
N GLY A 37 3.35 -2.68 -4.32
CA GLY A 37 2.76 -2.54 -3.00
C GLY A 37 2.40 -1.11 -2.65
N CYS A 38 1.76 -0.97 -1.51
CA CYS A 38 1.53 0.32 -0.87
C CYS A 38 1.28 0.13 0.62
N GLN A 39 1.44 1.22 1.35
CA GLN A 39 0.87 1.34 2.68
C GLN A 39 -0.56 1.85 2.55
N ILE A 40 -1.48 1.20 3.26
CA ILE A 40 -2.91 1.48 3.24
C ILE A 40 -3.30 2.05 4.59
N LEU A 41 -3.95 3.21 4.57
CA LEU A 41 -4.46 3.89 5.74
C LEU A 41 -5.98 3.77 5.74
N VAL A 42 -6.50 2.95 6.66
CA VAL A 42 -7.94 2.73 6.84
C VAL A 42 -8.43 3.66 7.95
N PRO A 43 -9.33 4.62 7.69
CA PRO A 43 -9.84 5.50 8.74
C PRO A 43 -10.45 4.69 9.89
N LYS A 44 -10.14 5.03 11.14
CA LYS A 44 -10.71 4.35 12.32
C LYS A 44 -12.23 4.47 12.41
N SER A 45 -12.82 5.45 11.72
CA SER A 45 -14.27 5.62 11.56
C SER A 45 -14.90 4.59 10.62
N ASP A 46 -14.16 4.01 9.68
CA ASP A 46 -14.67 2.99 8.75
C ASP A 46 -14.67 1.59 9.40
N LYS A 47 -15.63 1.39 10.31
CA LYS A 47 -15.83 0.11 11.02
C LYS A 47 -16.15 -1.03 10.05
N ALA A 48 -16.92 -0.76 8.99
CA ALA A 48 -17.33 -1.76 8.02
C ALA A 48 -16.15 -2.34 7.23
N THR A 49 -15.16 -1.53 6.85
CA THR A 49 -13.91 -2.04 6.28
C THR A 49 -13.16 -2.87 7.31
N MET A 50 -12.99 -2.37 8.52
CA MET A 50 -12.24 -3.07 9.55
C MET A 50 -12.84 -4.43 9.92
N ASP A 51 -14.16 -4.55 9.96
CA ASP A 51 -14.82 -5.83 10.25
C ASP A 51 -14.60 -6.84 9.12
N ARG A 52 -14.63 -6.39 7.86
CA ARG A 52 -14.27 -7.23 6.70
C ARG A 52 -12.81 -7.69 6.75
N LEU A 53 -11.88 -6.79 7.09
CA LEU A 53 -10.47 -7.16 7.22
C LEU A 53 -10.24 -8.17 8.35
N LYS A 54 -10.86 -7.97 9.51
CA LYS A 54 -10.78 -8.91 10.64
C LYS A 54 -11.31 -10.28 10.26
N ALA A 55 -12.47 -10.36 9.63
CA ALA A 55 -13.05 -11.63 9.18
C ALA A 55 -12.11 -12.37 8.22
N ALA A 56 -11.51 -11.66 7.26
CA ALA A 56 -10.58 -12.26 6.31
C ALA A 56 -9.26 -12.72 6.98
N ILE A 57 -8.76 -11.96 7.96
CA ILE A 57 -7.60 -12.34 8.77
C ILE A 57 -7.90 -13.60 9.60
N ASP A 58 -9.07 -13.70 10.21
CA ASP A 58 -9.46 -14.86 11.01
C ASP A 58 -9.55 -16.12 10.15
N GLU A 59 -10.04 -16.01 8.92
CA GLU A 59 -10.04 -17.11 7.94
C GLU A 59 -8.61 -17.48 7.50
N ALA A 60 -7.71 -16.50 7.36
CA ALA A 60 -6.30 -16.75 7.07
C ALA A 60 -5.58 -17.44 8.26
N VAL A 61 -5.94 -17.11 9.50
CA VAL A 61 -5.46 -17.80 10.71
C VAL A 61 -5.91 -19.26 10.72
N LYS A 62 -7.19 -19.53 10.43
CA LYS A 62 -7.70 -20.91 10.32
C LYS A 62 -6.93 -21.71 9.26
N SER A 63 -6.73 -21.12 8.09
CA SER A 63 -5.91 -21.72 7.01
C SER A 63 -4.47 -21.98 7.47
N GLY A 64 -3.88 -21.05 8.23
CA GLY A 64 -2.55 -21.19 8.81
C GLY A 64 -2.42 -22.39 9.75
N ILE A 65 -3.40 -22.56 10.65
CA ILE A 65 -3.45 -23.71 11.58
C ILE A 65 -3.52 -25.01 10.79
N SER A 66 -4.44 -25.12 9.82
CA SER A 66 -4.60 -26.34 9.01
C SER A 66 -3.46 -26.64 8.05
N GLY A 67 -2.58 -25.65 7.78
CA GLY A 67 -1.53 -25.77 6.76
C GLY A 67 -0.17 -25.26 7.27
N ALA A 68 0.12 -23.98 7.03
CA ALA A 68 1.45 -23.38 7.18
C ALA A 68 2.10 -23.51 8.58
N TRP A 69 1.30 -23.79 9.62
CA TRP A 69 1.76 -23.88 11.01
C TRP A 69 1.69 -25.29 11.60
N GLY A 70 1.35 -26.31 10.79
CA GLY A 70 1.46 -27.72 11.17
C GLY A 70 0.42 -28.17 12.20
N GLY A 71 -0.83 -27.71 12.08
CA GLY A 71 -1.94 -28.12 12.95
C GLY A 71 -2.02 -27.38 14.28
N VAL A 72 -1.03 -26.55 14.62
CA VAL A 72 -0.94 -25.89 15.92
C VAL A 72 -0.99 -24.37 15.76
N THR A 73 -1.84 -23.73 16.57
CA THR A 73 -1.90 -22.26 16.66
C THR A 73 -0.60 -21.73 17.28
N PRO A 74 0.12 -20.82 16.61
CA PRO A 74 1.31 -20.20 17.19
C PRO A 74 0.98 -19.40 18.45
N ALA A 75 1.87 -19.44 19.45
CA ALA A 75 1.72 -18.63 20.67
C ALA A 75 1.68 -17.12 20.37
N ILE A 76 2.41 -16.70 19.34
CA ILE A 76 2.42 -15.32 18.83
C ILE A 76 2.12 -15.38 17.35
N ILE A 77 1.07 -14.67 16.92
CA ILE A 77 0.72 -14.48 15.51
C ILE A 77 0.99 -13.01 15.19
N HIS A 78 1.96 -12.75 14.31
CA HIS A 78 2.20 -11.40 13.80
C HIS A 78 0.99 -10.95 12.97
N LYS A 79 0.29 -9.92 13.46
CA LYS A 79 -0.88 -9.33 12.80
C LYS A 79 -0.45 -8.25 11.80
N PRO A 80 -1.16 -8.12 10.66
CA PRO A 80 -0.78 -7.19 9.59
C PRO A 80 -1.38 -5.79 9.75
N VAL A 81 -2.34 -5.61 10.66
CA VAL A 81 -2.99 -4.33 10.91
C VAL A 81 -2.44 -3.72 12.20
N HIS A 82 -2.01 -2.47 12.11
CA HIS A 82 -1.38 -1.71 13.18
C HIS A 82 -2.18 -0.44 13.50
N ASP A 83 -2.02 0.05 14.72
CA ASP A 83 -2.61 1.31 15.14
C ASP A 83 -1.69 2.48 14.73
N GLY A 84 -2.16 3.33 13.82
CA GLY A 84 -1.42 4.50 13.35
C GLY A 84 -1.28 5.62 14.39
N ASP A 85 -2.02 5.58 15.49
CA ASP A 85 -1.82 6.48 16.63
C ASP A 85 -0.71 5.98 17.58
N GLY A 86 -0.35 4.71 17.47
CA GLY A 86 0.67 4.05 18.28
C GLY A 86 2.07 4.09 17.66
N THR A 87 2.84 3.06 17.98
CA THR A 87 4.23 2.90 17.52
C THR A 87 4.39 1.71 16.57
N LYS A 88 5.38 1.80 15.69
CA LYS A 88 5.74 0.74 14.75
C LYS A 88 6.25 -0.47 15.54
N PRO A 89 5.74 -1.70 15.29
CA PRO A 89 6.08 -2.88 16.10
C PRO A 89 7.55 -3.26 16.13
N VAL A 90 8.34 -2.86 15.12
CA VAL A 90 9.76 -3.23 15.00
C VAL A 90 10.68 -2.14 15.52
N SER A 91 10.49 -0.88 15.09
CA SER A 91 11.38 0.21 15.50
C SER A 91 10.98 0.90 16.80
N GLY A 92 9.73 0.74 17.26
CA GLY A 92 9.20 1.45 18.43
C GLY A 92 8.94 2.95 18.19
N GLU A 93 9.26 3.47 16.99
CA GLU A 93 9.01 4.84 16.61
C GLU A 93 7.51 5.07 16.36
N SER A 94 7.03 6.28 16.65
CA SER A 94 5.69 6.70 16.25
C SER A 94 5.48 6.57 14.74
N TYR A 95 4.26 6.28 14.34
CA TYR A 95 3.86 6.50 12.95
C TYR A 95 3.85 8.01 12.62
N GLY A 96 4.02 8.34 11.34
CA GLY A 96 3.94 9.73 10.87
C GLY A 96 2.54 10.31 11.03
N ASP A 97 2.44 11.64 10.98
CA ASP A 97 1.19 12.36 11.20
C ASP A 97 0.08 11.94 10.22
N GLU A 98 0.45 11.49 9.02
CA GLU A 98 -0.49 10.97 8.03
C GLU A 98 -1.24 9.71 8.48
N CYS A 99 -0.71 8.98 9.46
CA CYS A 99 -1.29 7.76 10.00
C CYS A 99 -2.24 7.99 11.18
N LYS A 100 -2.32 9.22 11.73
CA LYS A 100 -3.21 9.53 12.86
C LYS A 100 -4.67 9.28 12.51
N ASP A 101 -5.44 8.77 13.47
CA ASP A 101 -6.83 8.31 13.30
C ASP A 101 -7.03 7.21 12.23
N HIS A 102 -5.96 6.51 11.83
CA HIS A 102 -6.03 5.40 10.89
C HIS A 102 -5.50 4.09 11.48
N TYR A 103 -6.01 2.98 10.96
CA TYR A 103 -5.30 1.70 10.98
C TYR A 103 -4.34 1.65 9.80
N VAL A 104 -3.16 1.08 10.01
CA VAL A 104 -2.08 1.02 9.03
C VAL A 104 -1.79 -0.45 8.69
N LEU A 105 -1.70 -0.76 7.40
CA LEU A 105 -1.23 -2.05 6.92
C LEU A 105 -0.41 -1.88 5.65
N ASN A 106 0.62 -2.72 5.48
CA ASN A 106 1.42 -2.77 4.26
C ASN A 106 1.00 -3.99 3.44
N ALA A 107 0.70 -3.80 2.17
CA ALA A 107 0.33 -4.87 1.26
C ALA A 107 1.26 -4.89 0.05
N THR A 108 1.65 -6.09 -0.38
CA THR A 108 2.63 -6.27 -1.47
C THR A 108 2.17 -7.33 -2.47
N ALA A 109 2.63 -7.26 -3.71
CA ALA A 109 2.43 -8.30 -4.70
C ALA A 109 3.75 -8.62 -5.41
N ASN A 110 3.94 -9.88 -5.77
CA ASN A 110 5.09 -10.30 -6.56
C ASN A 110 4.98 -9.71 -7.99
N VAL A 111 6.13 -9.50 -8.64
CA VAL A 111 6.21 -8.92 -9.99
C VAL A 111 5.39 -9.65 -11.06
N ASN A 112 5.15 -10.95 -10.87
CA ASN A 112 4.36 -11.78 -11.79
C ASN A 112 2.84 -11.55 -11.67
N TYR A 113 2.40 -10.82 -10.65
CA TYR A 113 0.99 -10.53 -10.38
C TYR A 113 0.79 -9.02 -10.21
N PRO A 114 1.01 -8.22 -11.27
CA PRO A 114 0.80 -6.77 -11.21
C PRO A 114 -0.66 -6.45 -10.88
N PRO A 115 -0.93 -5.50 -9.97
CA PRO A 115 -2.29 -5.03 -9.73
C PRO A 115 -2.90 -4.33 -10.94
N ASP A 116 -4.16 -4.58 -11.25
CA ASP A 116 -4.91 -3.67 -12.12
C ASP A 116 -5.21 -2.37 -11.35
N VAL A 117 -4.96 -1.24 -11.99
CA VAL A 117 -5.27 0.09 -11.42
C VAL A 117 -6.29 0.77 -12.31
N VAL A 118 -7.47 1.06 -11.75
CA VAL A 118 -8.63 1.55 -12.50
C VAL A 118 -9.27 2.78 -11.87
N ASP A 119 -10.03 3.52 -12.67
CA ASP A 119 -10.87 4.63 -12.21
C ASP A 119 -12.23 4.15 -11.66
N THR A 120 -13.11 5.09 -11.32
CA THR A 120 -14.45 4.79 -10.80
C THR A 120 -15.37 4.10 -11.80
N GLN A 121 -15.04 4.15 -13.10
CA GLN A 121 -15.77 3.57 -14.22
C GLN A 121 -15.12 2.25 -14.68
N LEU A 122 -14.08 1.79 -13.96
CA LEU A 122 -13.30 0.58 -14.26
C LEU A 122 -12.43 0.69 -15.52
N ASN A 123 -12.15 1.90 -15.99
CA ASN A 123 -11.16 2.10 -17.05
C ASN A 123 -9.75 2.02 -16.46
N PRO A 124 -8.78 1.40 -17.16
CA PRO A 124 -7.39 1.40 -16.74
C PRO A 124 -6.82 2.82 -16.63
N ILE A 125 -6.17 3.12 -15.51
CA ILE A 125 -5.41 4.37 -15.33
C ILE A 125 -4.01 4.16 -15.93
N LEU A 126 -3.72 4.85 -17.02
CA LEU A 126 -2.43 4.76 -17.71
C LEU A 126 -1.41 5.79 -17.22
N ASN A 127 -1.90 6.96 -16.78
CA ASN A 127 -1.04 8.01 -16.24
C ASN A 127 -0.72 7.72 -14.77
N GLN A 128 0.50 7.23 -14.51
CA GLN A 128 0.95 6.88 -13.17
C GLN A 128 0.89 8.06 -12.18
N SER A 129 0.97 9.30 -12.67
CA SER A 129 0.89 10.52 -11.86
C SER A 129 -0.47 10.69 -11.17
N GLU A 130 -1.51 9.99 -11.63
CA GLU A 130 -2.82 9.98 -10.97
C GLU A 130 -2.84 9.20 -9.67
N ILE A 131 -1.82 8.38 -9.42
CA ILE A 131 -1.68 7.59 -8.21
C ILE A 131 -0.42 8.04 -7.47
N TYR A 132 -0.64 8.74 -6.38
CA TYR A 132 0.41 9.32 -5.55
C TYR A 132 0.09 9.10 -4.07
N SER A 133 1.10 9.24 -3.21
CA SER A 133 0.89 9.20 -1.76
C SER A 133 -0.13 10.28 -1.36
N GLY A 134 -1.28 9.88 -0.83
CA GLY A 134 -2.37 10.77 -0.44
C GLY A 134 -3.65 10.58 -1.23
N VAL A 135 -3.62 9.88 -2.38
CA VAL A 135 -4.82 9.55 -3.15
C VAL A 135 -5.77 8.64 -2.36
N TYR A 136 -7.06 8.77 -2.61
CA TYR A 136 -8.07 7.88 -2.06
C TYR A 136 -8.41 6.76 -3.05
N ALA A 137 -8.48 5.53 -2.54
CA ALA A 137 -8.74 4.34 -3.32
C ALA A 137 -9.66 3.33 -2.60
N ARG A 138 -10.09 2.31 -3.34
CA ARG A 138 -10.52 1.02 -2.80
C ARG A 138 -9.50 -0.03 -3.23
N VAL A 139 -9.18 -0.95 -2.34
CA VAL A 139 -8.12 -1.94 -2.57
C VAL A 139 -8.68 -3.33 -2.30
N LEU A 140 -8.46 -4.26 -3.23
CA LEU A 140 -8.62 -5.68 -2.98
C LEU A 140 -7.38 -6.19 -2.23
N LEU A 141 -7.61 -6.84 -1.10
CA LEU A 141 -6.57 -7.45 -0.27
C LEU A 141 -6.83 -8.93 -0.10
N ASN A 142 -5.77 -9.73 -0.09
CA ASN A 142 -5.82 -11.13 0.30
C ASN A 142 -4.88 -11.39 1.46
N PHE A 143 -5.39 -12.05 2.50
CA PHE A 143 -4.65 -12.39 3.70
C PHE A 143 -4.17 -13.84 3.63
N TYR A 144 -2.91 -14.07 3.99
CA TYR A 144 -2.34 -15.42 3.91
C TYR A 144 -1.44 -15.71 5.11
N PRO A 145 -1.46 -16.93 5.66
CA PRO A 145 -0.52 -17.32 6.69
C PRO A 145 0.88 -17.44 6.10
N TYR A 146 1.88 -17.03 6.87
CA TYR A 146 3.28 -17.28 6.56
C TYR A 146 3.98 -17.95 7.73
N ASN A 147 5.05 -18.68 7.40
CA ASN A 147 6.06 -19.16 8.32
C ASN A 147 7.41 -18.87 7.65
N TYR A 148 8.11 -17.85 8.13
CA TYR A 148 9.36 -17.38 7.52
C TYR A 148 10.38 -17.10 8.60
N GLN A 149 11.53 -17.78 8.52
CA GLN A 149 12.64 -17.63 9.49
C GLN A 149 12.17 -17.72 10.96
N GLY A 150 11.27 -18.65 11.26
CA GLY A 150 10.71 -18.86 12.60
C GLY A 150 9.62 -17.86 13.01
N LYS A 151 9.37 -16.81 12.23
CA LYS A 151 8.24 -15.89 12.45
C LYS A 151 6.99 -16.43 11.77
N LYS A 152 5.90 -16.51 12.52
CA LYS A 152 4.58 -16.94 12.05
C LYS A 152 3.59 -15.80 12.14
N GLY A 153 2.81 -15.57 11.09
CA GLY A 153 1.89 -14.45 11.05
C GLY A 153 1.03 -14.44 9.81
N ILE A 154 0.29 -13.35 9.63
CA ILE A 154 -0.54 -13.13 8.45
C ILE A 154 0.11 -12.04 7.60
N GLY A 155 0.40 -12.37 6.34
CA GLY A 155 0.82 -11.43 5.31
C GLY A 155 -0.38 -10.86 4.55
N VAL A 156 -0.15 -9.77 3.82
CA VAL A 156 -1.19 -9.11 3.01
C VAL A 156 -0.69 -8.98 1.58
N SER A 157 -1.40 -9.64 0.67
CA SER A 157 -1.22 -9.44 -0.76
C SER A 157 -2.10 -8.30 -1.22
N ILE A 158 -1.54 -7.38 -2.00
CA ILE A 158 -2.33 -6.40 -2.73
C ILE A 158 -2.87 -7.03 -4.02
N GLY A 159 -4.13 -6.77 -4.33
CA GLY A 159 -4.75 -7.06 -5.62
C GLY A 159 -5.14 -5.75 -6.30
N ASN A 160 -6.23 -5.77 -7.07
CA ASN A 160 -6.65 -4.63 -7.88
C ASN A 160 -6.99 -3.39 -7.03
N VAL A 161 -6.69 -2.22 -7.58
CA VAL A 161 -6.86 -0.91 -6.95
C VAL A 161 -7.78 -0.04 -7.79
N GLN A 162 -8.81 0.51 -7.17
CA GLN A 162 -9.71 1.47 -7.79
C GLN A 162 -9.47 2.86 -7.19
N LYS A 163 -8.98 3.81 -7.97
CA LYS A 163 -8.93 5.23 -7.58
C LYS A 163 -10.36 5.76 -7.43
N ILE A 164 -10.63 6.51 -6.36
CA ILE A 164 -11.95 7.09 -6.10
C ILE A 164 -11.96 8.61 -6.01
N ALA A 165 -10.85 9.22 -5.55
CA ALA A 165 -10.73 10.67 -5.47
C ALA A 165 -9.28 11.07 -5.27
N ASP A 166 -8.95 12.28 -5.70
CA ASP A 166 -7.72 12.96 -5.30
C ASP A 166 -7.73 13.31 -3.82
N GLY A 167 -6.53 13.45 -3.26
CA GLY A 167 -6.32 13.88 -1.87
C GLY A 167 -5.09 14.77 -1.78
N THR A 168 -4.86 15.36 -0.61
CA THR A 168 -3.64 16.14 -0.40
C THR A 168 -2.42 15.21 -0.50
N PRO A 169 -1.39 15.55 -1.30
CA PRO A 169 -0.16 14.77 -1.36
C PRO A 169 0.49 14.61 0.02
N LEU A 170 0.95 13.40 0.32
CA LEU A 170 1.68 13.04 1.54
C LEU A 170 3.19 13.03 1.27
N GLY A 171 3.99 13.43 2.26
CA GLY A 171 5.46 13.47 2.14
C GLY A 171 6.03 14.75 1.51
N GLY A 172 5.21 15.81 1.41
CA GLY A 172 5.56 17.06 0.75
C GLY A 172 5.29 17.00 -0.75
N ALA A 173 4.57 17.99 -1.28
CA ALA A 173 4.41 18.10 -2.72
C ALA A 173 5.78 18.37 -3.36
N PRO A 174 6.17 17.67 -4.43
CA PRO A 174 7.32 18.11 -5.22
C PRO A 174 7.06 19.55 -5.67
N LYS A 175 8.07 20.41 -5.56
CA LYS A 175 7.95 21.79 -6.03
C LYS A 175 7.57 21.76 -7.52
N LYS A 176 6.61 22.59 -7.94
CA LYS A 176 6.22 22.64 -9.36
C LYS A 176 7.41 23.14 -10.17
N SER A 177 7.57 22.66 -11.39
CA SER A 177 8.64 23.12 -12.28
C SER A 177 8.67 24.65 -12.43
N ALA A 178 7.50 25.29 -12.52
CA ALA A 178 7.35 26.75 -12.58
C ALA A 178 7.83 27.48 -11.31
N ASP A 179 7.88 26.81 -10.16
CA ASP A 179 8.36 27.37 -8.90
C ASP A 179 9.86 27.08 -8.67
N VAL A 180 10.49 26.28 -9.54
CA VAL A 180 11.87 25.79 -9.40
C VAL A 180 12.78 26.28 -10.52
N PHE A 181 12.27 26.33 -11.74
CA PHE A 181 13.02 26.72 -12.92
C PHE A 181 12.53 28.05 -13.44
N GLY A 182 13.47 28.96 -13.73
CA GLY A 182 13.21 30.12 -14.58
C GLY A 182 13.11 29.71 -16.05
N GLU A 183 12.59 30.61 -16.89
CA GLU A 183 12.67 30.46 -18.34
C GLU A 183 14.13 30.50 -18.80
N VAL A 184 14.56 29.51 -19.58
CA VAL A 184 15.90 29.49 -20.19
C VAL A 184 15.88 30.36 -21.44
N LYS A 185 16.80 31.32 -21.52
CA LYS A 185 16.94 32.16 -22.71
C LYS A 185 18.10 31.69 -23.57
N TYR A 186 17.90 31.73 -24.88
CA TYR A 186 18.91 31.37 -25.88
C TYR A 186 19.32 32.61 -26.65
N ASP A 187 20.61 32.68 -26.97
CA ASP A 187 21.12 33.66 -27.93
C ASP A 187 20.69 33.23 -29.32
N ASP A 188 19.94 34.10 -30.01
CA ASP A 188 19.34 33.79 -31.31
C ASP A 188 20.38 33.60 -32.44
N LEU A 189 21.64 34.00 -32.23
CA LEU A 189 22.73 33.91 -33.20
C LEU A 189 23.65 32.72 -32.94
N THR A 190 23.92 32.40 -31.67
CA THR A 190 24.86 31.33 -31.30
C THR A 190 24.15 30.05 -30.84
N GLY A 191 22.88 30.15 -30.44
CA GLY A 191 22.12 29.04 -29.84
C GLY A 191 22.56 28.71 -28.41
N GLU A 192 23.46 29.50 -27.81
CA GLU A 192 23.94 29.28 -26.45
C GLU A 192 22.95 29.79 -25.40
N VAL A 193 22.95 29.15 -24.22
CA VAL A 193 22.14 29.57 -23.08
C VAL A 193 22.75 30.85 -22.49
N ILE A 194 21.96 31.92 -22.42
CA ILE A 194 22.42 33.23 -21.90
C ILE A 194 21.93 33.51 -20.48
N VAL A 195 20.91 32.79 -20.00
CA VAL A 195 20.50 32.66 -18.58
C VAL A 195 19.55 31.49 -18.40
#